data_AF-A0A4S3B3N5-F1
#
_entry.id   AF-A0A4S3B3N5-F1
#
_cell.length_a   1.000
_cell.length_b   1.000
_cell.length_c   1.000
_cell.angle_alpha   90.00
_cell.angle_beta   90.00
_cell.angle_gamma   90.00
#
_symmetry.space_group_name_H-M   'P 1'
#
loop_
_entity.id
_entity.type
_entity.pdbx_description
1 polymer ?
#
loop_
_entity_poly.entity_id
_entity_poly.type
_entity_poly.pdbx_seq_one_letter_code
_entity_poly.pdbx_strand_id
1 'polypeptide(L)'
;MTGKSYRQRKIDVEPAFGNLKANVAFNRLSVRGKDKVTQELGFVFMALNLRKLRKNRKDTSQKIRKNKHSEMTLIIFERLFYFKRLFGQPLH
;
A
#
# COMPACT_ATOMS: atom_id res chain seq x y z
N MET A 1 27.12 -12.10 -25.73
CA MET A 1 26.13 -11.67 -24.71
C MET A 1 26.89 -11.08 -23.52
N THR A 2 26.85 -9.76 -23.33
CA THR A 2 27.69 -9.02 -22.36
C THR A 2 27.11 -9.05 -20.93
N GLY A 3 27.96 -9.09 -19.91
CA GLY A 3 27.62 -9.31 -18.49
C GLY A 3 26.59 -8.34 -17.88
N LYS A 4 26.33 -7.19 -18.51
CA LYS A 4 25.26 -6.25 -18.14
C LYS A 4 23.86 -6.88 -18.21
N SER A 5 23.58 -7.65 -19.26
CA SER A 5 22.30 -8.35 -19.44
C SER A 5 22.07 -9.43 -18.39
N TYR A 6 23.13 -10.12 -17.96
CA TYR A 6 23.05 -11.14 -16.93
C TYR A 6 22.77 -10.54 -15.54
N ARG A 7 23.39 -9.39 -15.24
CA ARG A 7 23.20 -8.67 -13.97
C ARG A 7 21.78 -8.13 -13.82
N GLN A 8 21.21 -7.56 -14.89
CA GLN A 8 19.84 -7.05 -14.90
C GLN A 8 18.80 -8.16 -14.67
N ARG A 9 19.00 -9.35 -15.26
CA ARG A 9 18.10 -10.49 -15.03
C ARG A 9 18.04 -10.88 -13.55
N LYS A 10 19.17 -11.00 -12.86
CA LYS A 10 19.17 -11.33 -11.41
C LYS A 10 18.38 -10.30 -10.58
N ILE A 11 18.42 -9.03 -10.96
CA ILE A 11 17.70 -7.97 -10.25
C ILE A 11 16.20 -7.98 -10.59
N ASP A 12 15.77 -8.40 -11.78
CA ASP A 12 14.36 -8.28 -12.18
C ASP A 12 13.57 -9.58 -12.05
N VAL A 13 14.11 -10.72 -12.51
CA VAL A 13 13.36 -11.98 -12.45
C VAL A 13 13.29 -12.52 -11.02
N GLU A 14 14.37 -12.46 -10.24
CA GLU A 14 14.41 -13.02 -8.89
C GLU A 14 13.41 -12.36 -7.91
N PRO A 15 13.28 -11.02 -7.85
CA PRO A 15 12.24 -10.40 -7.05
C PRO A 15 10.84 -10.48 -7.66
N ALA A 16 10.68 -10.60 -8.99
CA ALA A 16 9.36 -10.85 -9.58
C ALA A 16 8.83 -12.24 -9.17
N PHE A 17 9.65 -13.28 -9.29
CA PHE A 17 9.31 -14.64 -8.85
C PHE A 17 9.18 -14.73 -7.32
N GLY A 18 10.02 -14.04 -6.56
CA GLY A 18 9.89 -13.92 -5.11
C GLY A 18 8.56 -13.28 -4.70
N ASN A 19 8.16 -12.19 -5.37
CA ASN A 19 6.88 -11.54 -5.14
C ASN A 19 5.69 -12.45 -5.50
N LEU A 20 5.77 -13.20 -6.60
CA LEU A 20 4.72 -14.15 -7.00
C LEU A 20 4.52 -15.25 -5.94
N LYS A 21 5.62 -15.84 -5.45
CA LYS A 21 5.59 -16.86 -4.40
C LYS A 21 5.07 -16.29 -3.07
N ALA A 22 5.61 -15.17 -2.60
CA ALA A 22 5.24 -14.61 -1.30
C ALA A 22 3.83 -14.00 -1.27
N ASN A 23 3.38 -13.37 -2.36
CA ASN A 23 2.11 -12.67 -2.38
C ASN A 23 0.95 -13.52 -2.87
N VAL A 24 1.14 -14.38 -3.86
CA VAL A 24 0.02 -15.15 -4.46
C VAL A 24 0.16 -16.65 -4.20
N ALA A 25 1.16 -17.07 -3.40
CA ALA A 25 1.49 -18.48 -3.17
C ALA A 25 1.68 -19.25 -4.50
N PHE A 26 2.11 -18.53 -5.54
CA PHE A 26 2.21 -19.08 -6.88
C PHE A 26 3.48 -19.93 -6.99
N ASN A 27 3.32 -21.24 -6.85
CA ASN A 27 4.44 -22.19 -6.81
C ASN A 27 4.62 -22.97 -8.13
N ARG A 28 3.58 -23.09 -8.96
CA ARG A 28 3.64 -23.80 -10.24
C ARG A 28 2.64 -23.23 -11.26
N LEU A 29 3.03 -23.23 -12.53
CA LEU A 29 2.11 -23.09 -13.66
C LEU A 29 1.29 -24.38 -13.77
N SER A 30 -0.01 -24.27 -14.02
CA SER A 30 -0.87 -25.45 -14.19
C SER A 30 -0.83 -25.96 -15.64
N VAL A 31 -0.53 -25.06 -16.58
CA VAL A 31 -0.49 -25.37 -18.03
C VAL A 31 0.92 -25.48 -18.58
N ARG A 32 1.05 -26.23 -19.68
CA ARG A 32 2.26 -26.32 -20.50
C ARG A 32 1.98 -25.73 -21.88
N GLY A 33 3.00 -25.11 -22.46
CA GLY A 33 2.91 -24.40 -23.75
C GLY A 33 2.95 -22.88 -23.58
N LYS A 34 3.70 -22.20 -24.45
CA LYS A 34 4.08 -20.79 -24.31
C LYS A 34 2.87 -19.84 -24.17
N ASP A 35 1.85 -20.04 -25.00
CA ASP A 35 0.69 -19.15 -25.02
C ASP A 35 -0.16 -19.29 -23.74
N LYS A 36 -0.37 -20.53 -23.30
CA LYS A 36 -1.12 -20.83 -22.07
C LYS A 36 -0.40 -20.31 -20.83
N VAL A 37 0.93 -20.48 -20.78
CA VAL A 37 1.77 -19.95 -19.68
C VAL A 37 1.71 -18.43 -19.63
N THR A 38 1.72 -17.76 -20.78
CA THR A 38 1.59 -16.30 -20.85
C THR A 38 0.26 -15.82 -20.28
N GLN A 39 -0.84 -16.53 -20.58
CA GLN A 39 -2.16 -16.22 -20.03
C GLN A 39 -2.22 -16.42 -18.51
N GLU A 40 -1.74 -17.56 -17.99
CA GLU A 40 -1.69 -17.81 -16.55
C GLU A 40 -0.91 -16.73 -15.81
N LEU A 41 0.29 -16.38 -16.31
CA LEU A 41 1.09 -15.31 -15.71
C LEU A 41 0.36 -13.96 -15.76
N GLY A 42 -0.35 -13.66 -16.85
CA GLY A 42 -1.20 -12.47 -16.96
C GLY A 42 -2.24 -12.38 -15.84
N PHE A 43 -2.93 -13.49 -15.55
CA PHE A 43 -3.88 -13.54 -14.43
C PHE A 43 -3.20 -13.38 -13.07
N VAL A 44 -2.05 -14.01 -12.85
CA VAL A 44 -1.34 -13.87 -11.57
C VAL A 44 -0.86 -12.43 -11.36
N PHE A 45 -0.37 -11.76 -12.41
CA PHE A 45 -0.02 -10.34 -12.34
C PHE A 45 -1.24 -9.44 -12.09
N MET A 46 -2.39 -9.76 -12.67
CA MET A 46 -3.64 -9.06 -12.38
C MET A 46 -4.03 -9.21 -10.90
N ALA A 47 -3.95 -10.42 -10.35
CA ALA A 47 -4.20 -10.67 -8.93
C ALA A 47 -3.23 -9.90 -8.02
N LEU A 48 -1.95 -9.80 -8.39
CA LEU A 48 -0.97 -8.97 -7.69
C LEU A 48 -1.36 -7.48 -7.70
N ASN A 49 -1.75 -6.95 -8.85
CA ASN A 49 -2.18 -5.56 -8.98
C ASN A 49 -3.43 -5.26 -8.14
N LEU A 50 -4.39 -6.19 -8.08
CA LEU A 50 -5.56 -6.06 -7.20
C LEU A 50 -5.20 -6.06 -5.71
N ARG A 51 -4.26 -6.92 -5.28
CA ARG A 51 -3.77 -6.91 -3.89
C ARG A 51 -3.09 -5.58 -3.53
N LYS A 52 -2.26 -5.03 -4.45
CA LYS A 52 -1.63 -3.71 -4.28
C LYS A 52 -2.67 -2.60 -4.20
N LEU A 53 -3.66 -2.59 -5.12
CA LEU A 53 -4.74 -1.61 -5.13
C LEU A 53 -5.51 -1.59 -3.80
N ARG A 54 -5.87 -2.77 -3.27
CA ARG A 54 -6.56 -2.90 -1.98
C ARG A 54 -5.73 -2.33 -0.83
N LYS A 55 -4.43 -2.61 -0.79
CA LYS A 55 -3.52 -2.09 0.24
C LYS A 55 -3.47 -0.56 0.17
N ASN A 56 -3.24 0.01 -1.01
CA ASN A 56 -3.19 1.46 -1.21
C ASN A 56 -4.51 2.15 -0.82
N ARG A 57 -5.66 1.54 -1.12
CA ARG A 57 -6.97 2.04 -0.70
C ARG A 57 -7.12 2.05 0.82
N LYS A 58 -6.68 1.00 1.52
CA LYS A 58 -6.68 0.93 2.99
C LYS A 58 -5.77 2.00 3.59
N ASP A 59 -4.55 2.13 3.07
CA ASP A 59 -3.56 3.10 3.57
C ASP A 59 -4.07 4.54 3.39
N THR A 60 -4.66 4.84 2.22
CA THR A 60 -5.28 6.14 1.94
C THR A 60 -6.46 6.42 2.89
N SER A 61 -7.35 5.44 3.08
CA SER A 61 -8.50 5.57 3.98
C SER A 61 -8.07 5.78 5.43
N GLN A 62 -7.03 5.07 5.88
CA GLN A 62 -6.46 5.24 7.21
C GLN A 62 -5.81 6.61 7.39
N LYS A 63 -5.10 7.11 6.37
CA LYS A 63 -4.51 8.46 6.38
C LYS A 63 -5.60 9.52 6.51
N ILE A 64 -6.67 9.42 5.72
CA ILE A 64 -7.82 10.33 5.81
C ILE A 64 -8.44 10.29 7.20
N ARG A 65 -8.63 9.09 7.78
CA ARG A 65 -9.18 8.95 9.14
C ARG A 65 -8.27 9.58 10.20
N LYS A 66 -6.95 9.37 10.12
CA LYS A 66 -5.98 9.96 11.04
C LYS A 66 -5.97 11.49 10.95
N ASN A 67 -5.99 12.03 9.72
CA ASN A 67 -6.09 13.47 9.51
C ASN A 67 -7.40 14.02 10.09
N LYS A 68 -8.53 13.36 9.85
CA LYS A 68 -9.82 13.79 10.44
C LYS A 68 -9.78 13.77 11.98
N HIS A 69 -9.12 12.77 12.57
CA HIS A 69 -8.93 12.71 14.01
C HIS A 69 -8.05 13.87 14.52
N SER A 70 -6.93 14.18 13.85
CA SER A 70 -6.08 15.31 14.23
C SER A 70 -6.83 16.65 14.13
N GLU A 71 -7.58 16.88 13.06
CA GLU A 71 -8.42 18.08 12.91
C GLU A 71 -9.44 18.20 14.06
N MET A 72 -10.13 17.10 14.40
CA MET A 72 -11.07 17.10 15.52
C MET A 72 -10.38 17.38 16.86
N THR A 73 -9.18 16.82 17.10
CA THR A 73 -8.43 17.10 18.33
C THR A 73 -7.97 18.56 18.42
N LEU A 74 -7.58 19.18 17.30
CA LEU A 74 -7.22 20.60 17.26
C LEU A 74 -8.43 21.48 17.61
N ILE A 75 -9.59 21.19 17.02
CA ILE A 75 -10.84 21.93 17.33
C ILE A 75 -11.20 21.83 18.82
N ILE A 76 -11.06 20.65 19.43
CA ILE A 76 -11.34 20.45 20.85
C ILE A 76 -10.34 21.24 21.70
N PHE A 77 -9.05 21.21 21.34
CA PHE A 77 -8.01 21.95 22.05
C PHE A 77 -8.26 23.47 21.99
N GLU A 78 -8.56 23.99 20.80
CA GLU A 78 -8.94 25.40 20.61
C GLU A 78 -10.14 25.75 21.49
N ARG A 79 -11.21 24.95 21.48
CA ARG A 79 -12.39 25.20 22.33
C ARG A 79 -12.07 25.19 23.82
N LEU A 80 -11.24 24.25 24.28
CA LEU A 80 -10.80 24.20 25.67
C LEU A 80 -9.96 25.43 26.04
N PHE A 81 -9.10 25.90 25.13
CA PHE A 81 -8.31 27.11 25.32
C PHE A 81 -9.20 28.36 25.44
N TYR A 82 -10.17 28.53 24.52
CA TYR A 82 -11.15 29.62 24.59
C TYR A 82 -11.99 29.57 25.88
N PHE A 83 -12.46 28.38 26.29
CA PHE A 83 -13.23 28.20 27.52
C PHE A 83 -12.41 28.58 28.75
N LYS A 84 -11.16 28.09 28.87
CA LYS A 84 -10.27 28.49 29.98
C LYS A 84 -10.05 30.00 30.04
N ARG A 85 -9.89 30.65 28.88
CA ARG A 85 -9.74 32.11 28.82
C ARG A 85 -10.99 32.86 29.28
N LEU A 86 -12.18 32.35 28.98
CA LEU A 86 -13.45 32.97 29.37
C LEU A 86 -13.64 33.00 30.90
N PHE A 87 -13.31 31.90 31.60
CA PHE A 87 -13.44 31.83 33.06
C PHE A 87 -12.22 32.35 33.84
N GLY A 88 -11.11 32.64 33.15
CA GLY A 88 -9.89 33.17 33.74
C GLY A 88 -9.84 34.69 33.87
N GLN A 89 -10.92 35.40 33.48
CA GLN A 89 -11.00 36.85 33.65
C GLN A 89 -11.42 37.17 35.10
N PRO A 90 -10.65 38.00 35.84
CA PRO A 90 -11.08 38.45 37.17
C PRO A 90 -12.33 39.32 37.02
N LEU A 91 -13.42 38.96 37.71
CA LEU A 91 -14.53 39.89 37.93
C LEU A 91 -14.00 41.03 38.82
N HIS A 92 -13.93 42.23 38.26
CA HIS A 92 -13.67 43.46 39.00
C HIS A 92 -14.94 43.91 39.74
#